data_AF-A0A7C7XGL8-F1
#
_entry.id   AF-A0A7C7XGL8-F1
#
_cell.length_a   1.000
_cell.length_b   1.000
_cell.length_c   1.000
_cell.angle_alpha   90.00
_cell.angle_beta   90.00
_cell.angle_gamma   90.00
#
_symmetry.space_group_name_H-M   'P 1'
#
loop_
_entity.id
_entity.type
_entity.pdbx_description
1 polymer ?
#
loop_
_entity_poly.entity_id
_entity_poly.type
_entity_poly.pdbx_seq_one_letter_code
_entity_poly.pdbx_strand_id
1 'polypeptide(L)'
;MRIQHIFLTLLVVSLLGGCGMLNFNSQSNESVAFEQGLHAYEADDYALAARKFRKIPTDSDLYPQALKVIRKIPYKRGKQAYEQKDYELAVRELEKVNSDFPEYAEAQEMLLRSEYVLLHRRYQRSSGKERMETLGKLVERSVKLADSELLISSVNDIGEELDASRDPEQTKVLLGMMEQTLASKDPVLMDRALKHLLMRFDRLNNQAAVRPQMFQMIGSIKLAMM
;
A
#
# COMPACT_ATOMS: atom_id res chain seq x y z
N MET A 1 42.45 66.78 -41.63
CA MET A 1 41.45 65.86 -42.22
C MET A 1 41.83 64.39 -41.97
N ARG A 2 41.80 63.94 -40.72
CA ARG A 2 42.02 62.51 -40.35
C ARG A 2 41.13 62.03 -39.19
N ILE A 3 40.44 62.96 -38.51
CA ILE A 3 39.55 62.69 -37.36
C ILE A 3 38.09 62.52 -37.81
N GLN A 4 37.68 63.06 -38.97
CA GLN A 4 36.32 62.91 -39.52
C GLN A 4 36.04 61.53 -40.13
N HIS A 5 37.07 60.77 -40.52
CA HIS A 5 36.88 59.43 -41.09
C HIS A 5 36.72 58.33 -40.03
N ILE A 6 37.23 58.55 -38.81
CA ILE A 6 37.16 57.56 -37.72
C ILE A 6 35.74 57.51 -37.13
N PHE A 7 35.06 58.66 -37.03
CA PHE A 7 33.66 58.71 -36.57
C PHE A 7 32.66 58.14 -37.57
N LEU A 8 32.95 58.23 -38.88
CA LEU A 8 32.05 57.73 -39.92
C LEU A 8 32.11 56.19 -40.05
N THR A 9 33.28 55.58 -39.80
CA THR A 9 33.43 54.12 -39.78
C THR A 9 32.82 53.46 -38.53
N LEU A 10 32.72 54.19 -37.41
CA LEU A 10 32.16 53.65 -36.17
C LEU A 10 30.62 53.70 -36.13
N LEU A 11 29.98 54.55 -36.95
CA LEU A 11 28.52 54.70 -37.05
C LEU A 11 27.87 53.69 -38.01
N VAL A 12 28.64 53.10 -38.94
CA VAL A 12 28.14 52.15 -39.94
C VAL A 12 28.12 50.70 -39.43
N VAL A 13 28.93 50.37 -38.41
CA VAL A 13 28.94 49.03 -37.79
C VAL A 13 27.78 48.84 -36.78
N SER A 14 27.18 49.93 -36.30
CA SER A 14 26.03 49.88 -35.37
C SER A 14 24.65 49.75 -36.04
N LEU A 15 24.58 49.81 -37.38
CA LEU A 15 23.30 49.88 -38.13
C LEU A 15 23.04 48.70 -39.09
N LEU A 16 23.95 47.73 -39.18
CA LEU A 16 23.79 46.53 -40.02
C LEU A 16 24.21 45.29 -39.23
N GLY A 17 23.23 44.60 -38.65
CA GLY A 17 23.47 43.36 -37.91
C GLY A 17 22.39 42.98 -36.89
N GLY A 18 21.34 43.80 -36.75
CA GLY A 18 20.07 43.37 -36.18
C GLY A 18 19.36 42.42 -37.14
N CYS A 19 19.74 41.14 -37.10
CA CYS A 19 18.94 39.99 -37.54
C CYS A 19 19.33 38.77 -36.69
N GLY A 20 19.48 38.97 -35.37
CA GLY A 20 19.25 37.89 -34.43
C GLY A 20 17.74 37.69 -34.37
N MET A 21 17.20 36.76 -35.16
CA MET A 21 15.98 36.07 -34.74
C MET A 21 16.33 35.42 -33.41
N LEU A 22 16.08 36.16 -32.33
CA LEU A 22 15.81 35.58 -31.03
C LEU A 22 14.61 34.66 -31.26
N ASN A 23 14.88 33.38 -31.52
CA ASN A 23 13.95 32.31 -31.22
C ASN A 23 13.80 32.32 -29.69
N PHE A 24 13.04 33.29 -29.16
CA PHE A 24 12.28 33.03 -27.96
C PHE A 24 11.29 31.95 -28.36
N ASN A 25 11.69 30.68 -28.19
CA ASN A 25 10.73 29.64 -27.84
C ASN A 25 10.08 30.16 -26.56
N SER A 26 9.02 30.97 -26.68
CA SER A 26 8.10 31.16 -25.59
C SER A 26 7.48 29.77 -25.39
N GLN A 27 8.12 28.94 -24.56
CA GLN A 27 7.54 27.68 -24.14
C GLN A 27 6.11 28.00 -23.70
N SER A 28 5.13 27.31 -24.30
CA SER A 28 3.75 27.47 -23.88
C SER A 28 3.67 27.18 -22.38
N ASN A 29 2.73 27.83 -21.68
CA ASN A 29 2.51 27.55 -20.26
C ASN A 29 2.30 26.05 -19.98
N GLU A 30 1.78 25.32 -20.96
CA GLU A 30 1.60 23.86 -20.96
C GLU A 30 2.93 23.11 -21.02
N SER A 31 3.85 23.50 -21.92
CA SER A 31 5.20 22.94 -22.03
C SER A 31 5.99 23.16 -20.73
N VAL A 32 5.91 24.36 -20.15
CA VAL A 32 6.53 24.66 -18.85
C VAL A 32 5.93 23.78 -17.75
N ALA A 33 4.60 23.63 -17.70
CA ALA A 33 3.95 22.78 -16.72
C ALA A 33 4.33 21.30 -16.86
N PHE A 34 4.48 20.82 -18.09
CA PHE A 34 4.90 19.45 -18.39
C PHE A 34 6.34 19.20 -17.94
N GLU A 35 7.28 20.07 -18.29
CA GLU A 35 8.69 19.96 -17.88
C GLU A 35 8.85 20.03 -16.36
N GLN A 36 8.15 20.97 -15.71
CA GLN A 36 8.13 21.05 -14.24
C GLN A 36 7.52 19.81 -13.60
N GLY A 37 6.52 19.20 -14.24
CA GLY A 37 5.93 17.95 -13.80
C GLY A 37 6.91 16.78 -13.88
N LEU A 38 7.65 16.67 -14.99
CA LEU A 38 8.69 15.66 -15.17
C LEU A 38 9.81 15.83 -14.15
N HIS A 39 10.33 17.04 -13.99
CA HIS A 39 11.39 17.32 -13.01
C HIS A 39 10.93 16.99 -11.59
N ALA A 40 9.70 17.35 -11.22
CA ALA A 40 9.17 16.99 -9.90
C ALA A 40 8.99 15.47 -9.74
N TYR A 41 8.59 14.77 -10.80
CA TYR A 41 8.43 13.32 -10.79
C TYR A 41 9.78 12.60 -10.64
N GLU A 42 10.82 13.07 -11.34
CA GLU A 42 12.19 12.56 -11.24
C GLU A 42 12.83 12.85 -9.87
N ALA A 43 12.42 13.95 -9.22
CA ALA A 43 12.83 14.30 -7.87
C ALA A 43 12.00 13.64 -6.77
N ASP A 44 11.17 12.64 -7.10
CA ASP A 44 10.24 11.95 -6.18
C ASP A 44 9.22 12.86 -5.47
N ASP A 45 9.03 14.10 -5.92
CA ASP A 45 7.95 14.98 -5.45
C ASP A 45 6.69 14.73 -6.27
N TYR A 46 6.11 13.55 -6.04
CA TYR A 46 4.92 13.09 -6.77
C TYR A 46 3.68 13.96 -6.54
N ALA A 47 3.61 14.67 -5.40
CA ALA A 47 2.53 15.61 -5.12
C ALA A 47 2.64 16.86 -5.99
N LEU A 48 3.84 17.42 -6.12
CA LEU A 48 4.11 18.53 -7.02
C LEU A 48 3.95 18.10 -8.48
N ALA A 49 4.49 16.95 -8.87
CA ALA A 49 4.35 16.39 -10.22
C ALA A 49 2.88 16.30 -10.64
N ALA A 50 2.02 15.68 -9.82
CA ALA A 50 0.60 15.57 -10.09
C ALA A 50 -0.07 16.94 -10.23
N ARG A 51 0.29 17.92 -9.38
CA ARG A 51 -0.24 19.29 -9.47
C ARG A 51 0.20 19.99 -10.76
N LYS A 52 1.42 19.78 -11.23
CA LYS A 52 1.94 20.37 -12.47
C LYS A 52 1.29 19.76 -13.70
N PHE A 53 1.24 18.42 -13.79
CA PHE A 53 0.60 17.73 -14.91
C PHE A 53 -0.90 18.05 -15.04
N ARG A 54 -1.63 18.20 -13.92
CA ARG A 54 -3.06 18.59 -13.95
C ARG A 54 -3.34 20.00 -14.49
N LYS A 55 -2.32 20.84 -14.65
CA LYS A 55 -2.47 22.17 -15.27
C LYS A 55 -2.51 22.11 -16.80
N ILE A 56 -2.15 20.98 -17.39
CA ILE A 56 -2.16 20.78 -18.84
C ILE A 56 -3.62 20.57 -19.28
N PRO A 57 -4.17 21.42 -20.16
CA PRO A 57 -5.53 21.29 -20.67
C PRO A 57 -5.76 19.96 -21.38
N THR A 58 -6.99 19.44 -21.35
CA THR A 58 -7.33 18.13 -21.94
C THR A 58 -7.23 18.09 -23.47
N ASP A 59 -7.32 19.25 -24.12
CA ASP A 59 -7.18 19.47 -25.56
C ASP A 59 -5.72 19.70 -25.99
N SER A 60 -4.78 19.77 -25.05
CA SER A 60 -3.35 19.86 -25.33
C SER A 60 -2.77 18.55 -25.87
N ASP A 61 -1.87 18.63 -26.84
CA ASP A 61 -1.10 17.48 -27.34
C ASP A 61 -0.20 16.82 -26.27
N LEU A 62 0.10 17.55 -25.19
CA LEU A 62 0.87 17.03 -24.05
C LEU A 62 0.00 16.25 -23.05
N TYR A 63 -1.32 16.42 -23.10
CA TYR A 63 -2.22 15.80 -22.13
C TYR A 63 -2.15 14.26 -22.10
N PRO A 64 -2.11 13.54 -23.24
CA PRO A 64 -1.96 12.09 -23.22
C PRO A 64 -0.66 11.63 -22.55
N GLN A 65 0.43 12.40 -22.71
CA GLN A 65 1.73 12.09 -22.08
C GLN A 65 1.68 12.36 -20.58
N ALA A 66 1.11 13.50 -20.18
CA ALA A 66 0.91 13.86 -18.78
C ALA A 66 0.04 12.84 -18.05
N LEU A 67 -1.03 12.38 -18.70
CA LEU A 67 -1.94 11.37 -18.16
C LEU A 67 -1.23 10.02 -17.93
N LYS A 68 -0.35 9.60 -18.85
CA LYS A 68 0.46 8.38 -18.67
C LYS A 68 1.32 8.46 -17.39
N VAL A 69 1.91 9.61 -17.11
CA VAL A 69 2.72 9.81 -15.89
C VAL A 69 1.83 9.91 -14.64
N ILE A 70 0.75 10.69 -14.69
CA ILE A 70 -0.23 10.82 -13.59
C ILE A 70 -0.74 9.45 -13.14
N ARG A 71 -1.02 8.52 -14.06
CA ARG A 71 -1.51 7.19 -13.70
C ARG A 71 -0.48 6.33 -12.96
N LYS A 72 0.82 6.63 -13.06
CA LYS A 72 1.90 5.95 -12.31
C LYS A 72 2.13 6.53 -10.91
N ILE A 73 1.73 7.78 -10.69
CA ILE A 73 1.95 8.51 -9.43
C ILE A 73 1.40 7.77 -8.21
N PRO A 74 0.18 7.18 -8.22
CA PRO A 74 -0.34 6.49 -7.04
C PRO A 74 0.56 5.35 -6.55
N TYR A 75 1.09 4.52 -7.46
CA TYR A 75 2.02 3.45 -7.08
C TYR A 75 3.30 4.02 -6.48
N LYS A 76 3.91 5.01 -7.13
CA LYS A 76 5.16 5.63 -6.67
C LYS A 76 5.02 6.28 -5.29
N ARG A 77 3.97 7.07 -5.10
CA ARG A 77 3.68 7.74 -3.83
C ARG A 77 3.28 6.74 -2.73
N GLY A 78 2.52 5.71 -3.09
CA GLY A 78 2.13 4.63 -2.19
C GLY A 78 3.32 3.82 -1.70
N LYS A 79 4.23 3.45 -2.61
CA LYS A 79 5.49 2.76 -2.29
C LYS A 79 6.39 3.60 -1.37
N GLN A 80 6.58 4.88 -1.70
CA GLN A 80 7.36 5.79 -0.85
C GLN A 80 6.76 5.89 0.56
N ALA A 81 5.42 6.04 0.67
CA ALA A 81 4.74 6.10 1.95
C ALA A 81 4.88 4.77 2.74
N TYR A 82 4.78 3.64 2.05
CA TYR A 82 4.98 2.31 2.63
C TYR A 82 6.39 2.14 3.22
N GLU A 83 7.43 2.51 2.46
CA GLU A 83 8.84 2.47 2.88
C GLU A 83 9.10 3.40 4.08
N GLN A 84 8.42 4.55 4.12
CA GLN A 84 8.46 5.50 5.24
C GLN A 84 7.57 5.08 6.42
N LYS A 85 6.83 3.98 6.31
CA LYS A 85 5.88 3.47 7.32
C LYS A 85 4.70 4.41 7.61
N ASP A 86 4.40 5.35 6.70
CA ASP A 86 3.14 6.10 6.66
C ASP A 86 2.07 5.23 5.98
N TYR A 87 1.62 4.21 6.72
CA TYR A 87 0.69 3.21 6.20
C TYR A 87 -0.67 3.81 5.84
N GLU A 88 -1.09 4.87 6.52
CA GLU A 88 -2.32 5.60 6.21
C GLU A 88 -2.24 6.27 4.84
N LEU A 89 -1.11 6.89 4.49
CA LEU A 89 -0.90 7.42 3.14
C LEU A 89 -0.68 6.29 2.11
N ALA A 90 0.04 5.24 2.47
CA ALA A 90 0.28 4.10 1.60
C ALA A 90 -1.04 3.49 1.12
N VAL A 91 -1.96 3.17 2.04
CA VAL A 91 -3.30 2.64 1.70
C VAL A 91 -4.02 3.57 0.72
N ARG A 92 -4.14 4.86 1.05
CA ARG A 92 -4.87 5.84 0.22
C ARG A 92 -4.32 5.97 -1.20
N GLU A 93 -3.02 5.77 -1.42
CA GLU A 93 -2.43 5.89 -2.75
C GLU A 93 -2.40 4.54 -3.49
N LEU A 94 -2.09 3.45 -2.80
CA LEU A 94 -2.03 2.11 -3.40
C LEU A 94 -3.42 1.61 -3.87
N GLU A 95 -4.50 1.97 -3.18
CA GLU A 95 -5.88 1.67 -3.62
C GLU A 95 -6.24 2.28 -4.98
N LYS A 96 -5.54 3.34 -5.41
CA LYS A 96 -5.79 4.02 -6.69
C LYS A 96 -4.96 3.44 -7.84
N VAL A 97 -4.08 2.47 -7.57
CA VAL A 97 -3.28 1.83 -8.60
C VAL A 97 -4.20 1.00 -9.49
N ASN A 98 -4.12 1.22 -10.80
CA ASN A 98 -4.99 0.56 -11.75
C ASN A 98 -4.47 -0.87 -12.06
N SER A 99 -5.41 -1.81 -12.22
CA SER A 99 -5.14 -3.25 -12.44
C SER A 99 -4.30 -3.58 -13.66
N ASP A 100 -4.30 -2.71 -14.66
CA ASP A 100 -3.59 -2.93 -15.93
C ASP A 100 -2.09 -2.56 -15.84
N PHE A 101 -1.65 -2.01 -14.70
CA PHE A 101 -0.24 -1.68 -14.50
C PHE A 101 0.59 -2.91 -14.13
N PRO A 102 1.82 -3.05 -14.67
CA PRO A 102 2.73 -4.13 -14.29
C PRO A 102 2.98 -4.21 -12.78
N GLU A 103 3.01 -3.07 -12.10
CA GLU A 103 3.26 -2.97 -10.66
C GLU A 103 2.02 -3.24 -9.79
N TYR A 104 0.86 -3.55 -10.38
CA TYR A 104 -0.39 -3.73 -9.63
C TYR A 104 -0.28 -4.84 -8.57
N ALA A 105 0.34 -5.98 -8.90
CA ALA A 105 0.49 -7.07 -7.94
C ALA A 105 1.34 -6.66 -6.72
N GLU A 106 2.48 -5.99 -6.95
CA GLU A 106 3.32 -5.43 -5.88
C GLU A 106 2.55 -4.38 -5.06
N ALA A 107 1.76 -3.52 -5.72
CA ALA A 107 0.94 -2.51 -5.07
C ALA A 107 -0.13 -3.14 -4.15
N GLN A 108 -0.78 -4.22 -4.60
CA GLN A 108 -1.78 -4.93 -3.80
C GLN A 108 -1.14 -5.64 -2.60
N GLU A 109 0.07 -6.19 -2.74
CA GLU A 109 0.78 -6.77 -1.59
C GLU A 109 1.13 -5.69 -0.55
N MET A 110 1.72 -4.56 -0.99
CA MET A 110 2.03 -3.42 -0.10
C MET A 110 0.77 -2.87 0.57
N LEU A 111 -0.35 -2.81 -0.17
CA LEU A 111 -1.64 -2.38 0.36
C LEU A 111 -2.10 -3.32 1.48
N LEU A 112 -2.14 -4.63 1.23
CA LEU A 112 -2.54 -5.64 2.22
C LEU A 112 -1.66 -5.60 3.47
N ARG A 113 -0.33 -5.45 3.30
CA ARG A 113 0.61 -5.30 4.44
C ARG A 113 0.36 -4.02 5.23
N SER A 114 0.08 -2.91 4.55
CA SER A 114 -0.26 -1.63 5.20
C SER A 114 -1.55 -1.74 6.00
N GLU A 115 -2.60 -2.30 5.40
CA GLU A 115 -3.88 -2.56 6.06
C GLU A 115 -3.71 -3.45 7.29
N TYR A 116 -2.92 -4.52 7.19
CA TYR A 116 -2.62 -5.42 8.31
C TYR A 116 -2.04 -4.63 9.49
N VAL A 117 -1.03 -3.78 9.26
CA VAL A 117 -0.41 -2.99 10.33
C VAL A 117 -1.42 -2.06 11.00
N LEU A 118 -2.26 -1.38 10.21
CA LEU A 118 -3.30 -0.49 10.73
C LEU A 118 -4.37 -1.26 11.52
N LEU A 119 -4.79 -2.43 11.03
CA LEU A 119 -5.72 -3.32 11.72
C LEU A 119 -5.14 -3.82 13.03
N HIS A 120 -3.88 -4.23 13.07
CA HIS A 120 -3.23 -4.68 14.29
C HIS A 120 -3.15 -3.57 15.35
N ARG A 121 -2.77 -2.34 14.95
CA ARG A 121 -2.82 -1.17 15.85
C ARG A 121 -4.22 -0.90 16.39
N ARG A 122 -5.26 -1.08 15.57
CA ARG A 122 -6.66 -0.92 15.99
C ARG A 122 -7.08 -2.03 16.94
N TYR A 123 -6.74 -3.28 16.63
CA TYR A 123 -7.02 -4.46 17.45
C TYR A 123 -6.50 -4.24 18.87
N GLN A 124 -5.24 -3.84 19.03
CA GLN A 124 -4.61 -3.56 20.33
C GLN A 124 -5.35 -2.50 21.18
N ARG A 125 -6.07 -1.57 20.55
CA ARG A 125 -6.79 -0.49 21.25
C ARG A 125 -8.29 -0.74 21.37
N SER A 126 -8.80 -1.71 20.65
CA SER A 126 -10.22 -2.05 20.59
C SER A 126 -10.64 -2.99 21.72
N SER A 127 -11.93 -3.03 22.02
CA SER A 127 -12.52 -3.93 23.01
C SER A 127 -13.87 -4.48 22.55
N GLY A 128 -14.35 -5.54 23.21
CA GLY A 128 -15.67 -6.12 22.95
C GLY A 128 -15.90 -6.50 21.48
N LYS A 129 -17.06 -6.10 20.93
CA LYS A 129 -17.47 -6.44 19.55
C LYS A 129 -16.49 -5.91 18.49
N GLU A 130 -16.03 -4.67 18.64
CA GLU A 130 -15.08 -4.07 17.69
C GLU A 130 -13.77 -4.86 17.63
N ARG A 131 -13.31 -5.36 18.78
CA ARG A 131 -12.08 -6.16 18.88
C ARG A 131 -12.19 -7.46 18.10
N MET A 132 -13.31 -8.16 18.26
CA MET A 132 -13.61 -9.39 17.52
C MET A 132 -13.71 -9.16 16.02
N GLU A 133 -14.40 -8.09 15.59
CA GLU A 133 -14.49 -7.73 14.17
C GLU A 133 -13.12 -7.36 13.58
N THR A 134 -12.31 -6.64 14.34
CA THR A 134 -10.96 -6.23 13.91
C THR A 134 -10.02 -7.42 13.81
N LEU A 135 -10.08 -8.35 14.78
CA LEU A 135 -9.32 -9.59 14.73
C LEU A 135 -9.69 -10.43 13.50
N GLY A 136 -10.98 -10.55 13.17
CA GLY A 136 -11.42 -11.26 11.96
C GLY A 136 -10.81 -10.69 10.68
N LYS A 137 -10.79 -9.37 10.54
CA LYS A 137 -10.14 -8.69 9.40
C LYS A 137 -8.63 -8.92 9.39
N LEU A 138 -7.99 -8.90 10.56
CA LEU A 138 -6.56 -9.14 10.70
C LEU A 138 -6.18 -10.55 10.24
N VAL A 139 -6.96 -11.56 10.68
CA VAL A 139 -6.82 -12.95 10.25
C VAL A 139 -7.00 -13.06 8.73
N GLU A 140 -8.06 -12.47 8.18
CA GLU A 140 -8.30 -12.46 6.73
C GLU A 140 -7.10 -11.89 5.94
N ARG A 141 -6.50 -10.79 6.42
CA ARG A 141 -5.32 -10.19 5.79
C ARG A 141 -4.08 -11.09 5.91
N SER A 142 -3.85 -11.70 7.07
CA SER A 142 -2.73 -12.64 7.24
C SER A 142 -2.84 -13.86 6.33
N VAL A 143 -4.05 -14.40 6.14
CA VAL A 143 -4.33 -15.52 5.24
C VAL A 143 -4.10 -15.12 3.77
N LYS A 144 -4.56 -13.94 3.35
CA LYS A 144 -4.33 -13.44 1.98
C LYS A 144 -2.86 -13.20 1.66
N LEU A 145 -2.08 -12.73 2.65
CA LEU A 145 -0.65 -12.51 2.50
C LEU A 145 0.14 -13.83 2.49
N ALA A 146 -0.42 -14.92 3.03
CA ALA A 146 0.26 -16.21 3.17
C ALA A 146 1.64 -16.11 3.85
N ASP A 147 1.80 -15.12 4.72
CA ASP A 147 3.04 -14.81 5.43
C ASP A 147 3.05 -15.57 6.77
N SER A 148 3.98 -16.51 6.93
CA SER A 148 4.03 -17.39 8.11
C SER A 148 4.16 -16.62 9.42
N GLU A 149 4.89 -15.51 9.46
CA GLU A 149 5.04 -14.72 10.69
C GLU A 149 3.71 -14.07 11.07
N LEU A 150 3.00 -13.51 10.08
CA LEU A 150 1.68 -12.90 10.30
C LEU A 150 0.63 -13.94 10.70
N LEU A 151 0.66 -15.13 10.09
CA LEU A 151 -0.22 -16.24 10.45
C LEU A 151 0.04 -16.71 11.88
N ILE A 152 1.30 -16.85 12.29
CA ILE A 152 1.68 -17.21 13.66
C ILE A 152 1.21 -16.13 14.65
N SER A 153 1.38 -14.85 14.32
CA SER A 153 0.87 -13.75 15.14
C SER A 153 -0.65 -13.85 15.29
N SER A 154 -1.38 -14.03 14.19
CA SER A 154 -2.84 -14.20 14.21
C SER A 154 -3.28 -15.38 15.07
N VAL A 155 -2.61 -16.54 15.01
CA VAL A 155 -2.94 -17.69 15.86
C VAL A 155 -2.70 -17.39 17.33
N ASN A 156 -1.67 -16.62 17.68
CA ASN A 156 -1.44 -16.20 19.06
C ASN A 156 -2.54 -15.24 19.54
N ASP A 157 -2.89 -14.23 18.74
CA ASP A 157 -3.97 -13.28 19.05
C ASP A 157 -5.31 -14.00 19.24
N ILE A 158 -5.66 -14.94 18.35
CA ILE A 158 -6.85 -15.79 18.50
C ILE A 158 -6.75 -16.62 19.79
N GLY A 159 -5.56 -17.15 20.09
CA GLY A 159 -5.30 -17.86 21.33
C GLY A 159 -5.62 -17.00 22.56
N GLU A 160 -5.08 -15.79 22.64
CA GLU A 160 -5.34 -14.86 23.75
C GLU A 160 -6.83 -14.53 23.88
N GLU A 161 -7.54 -14.28 22.78
CA GLU A 161 -9.00 -14.09 22.82
C GLU A 161 -9.74 -15.33 23.29
N LEU A 162 -9.28 -16.53 22.89
CA LEU A 162 -9.85 -17.77 23.39
C LEU A 162 -9.67 -17.86 24.91
N ASP A 163 -8.52 -17.48 25.48
CA ASP A 163 -8.33 -17.45 26.94
C ASP A 163 -9.35 -16.56 27.64
N ALA A 164 -9.56 -15.36 27.11
CA ALA A 164 -10.48 -14.38 27.67
C ALA A 164 -11.96 -14.75 27.48
N SER A 165 -12.30 -15.47 26.40
CA SER A 165 -13.68 -15.79 26.04
C SER A 165 -14.35 -16.73 27.05
N ARG A 166 -15.58 -16.36 27.44
CA ARG A 166 -16.52 -17.20 28.21
C ARG A 166 -17.79 -17.53 27.43
N ASP A 167 -17.98 -16.90 26.28
CA ASP A 167 -19.17 -17.03 25.45
C ASP A 167 -18.97 -18.14 24.40
N PRO A 168 -19.85 -19.13 24.30
CA PRO A 168 -19.75 -20.20 23.31
C PRO A 168 -19.79 -19.70 21.86
N GLU A 169 -20.58 -18.66 21.55
CA GLU A 169 -20.68 -18.13 20.19
C GLU A 169 -19.39 -17.41 19.78
N GLN A 170 -18.85 -16.56 20.66
CA GLN A 170 -17.52 -15.95 20.46
C GLN A 170 -16.44 -17.02 20.30
N THR A 171 -16.47 -18.07 21.13
CA THR A 171 -15.51 -19.18 21.07
C THR A 171 -15.57 -19.90 19.72
N LYS A 172 -16.77 -20.17 19.21
CA LYS A 172 -16.98 -20.78 17.89
C LYS A 172 -16.39 -19.93 16.77
N VAL A 173 -16.60 -18.60 16.82
CA VAL A 173 -16.03 -17.67 15.84
C VAL A 173 -14.50 -17.71 15.88
N LEU A 174 -13.90 -17.70 17.08
CA LEU A 174 -12.44 -17.78 17.25
C LEU A 174 -11.86 -19.09 16.72
N LEU A 175 -12.51 -20.23 16.98
CA LEU A 175 -12.09 -21.51 16.41
C LEU A 175 -12.17 -21.49 14.88
N GLY A 176 -13.21 -20.89 14.30
CA GLY A 176 -13.33 -20.70 12.86
C GLY A 176 -12.23 -19.80 12.27
N MET A 177 -11.84 -18.74 12.97
CA MET A 177 -10.68 -17.92 12.58
C MET A 177 -9.38 -18.71 12.62
N MET A 178 -9.16 -19.51 13.67
CA MET A 178 -7.97 -20.35 13.79
C MET A 178 -7.91 -21.39 12.66
N GLU A 179 -9.04 -22.02 12.34
CA GLU A 179 -9.15 -22.97 11.23
C GLU A 179 -8.74 -22.36 9.87
N GLN A 180 -9.13 -21.10 9.61
CA GLN A 180 -8.73 -20.40 8.38
C GLN A 180 -7.20 -20.26 8.26
N THR A 181 -6.49 -20.00 9.37
CA THR A 181 -5.03 -19.88 9.36
C THR A 181 -4.33 -21.20 9.01
N LEU A 182 -4.95 -22.34 9.37
CA LEU A 182 -4.40 -23.68 9.15
C LEU A 182 -4.45 -24.13 7.69
N ALA A 183 -5.13 -23.40 6.80
CA ALA A 183 -5.14 -23.68 5.36
C ALA A 183 -3.73 -23.64 4.73
N SER A 184 -2.79 -22.90 5.34
CA SER A 184 -1.38 -22.84 4.94
C SER A 184 -0.63 -24.17 5.09
N LYS A 185 -1.12 -25.07 5.95
CA LYS A 185 -0.46 -26.34 6.32
C LYS A 185 0.97 -26.18 6.85
N ASP A 186 1.31 -25.00 7.38
CA ASP A 186 2.60 -24.75 8.02
C ASP A 186 2.70 -25.59 9.33
N PRO A 187 3.68 -26.50 9.48
CA PRO A 187 3.82 -27.34 10.66
C PRO A 187 4.01 -26.56 11.97
N VAL A 188 4.71 -25.40 11.91
CA VAL A 188 4.94 -24.55 13.09
C VAL A 188 3.63 -23.90 13.53
N LEU A 189 2.83 -23.45 12.56
CA LEU A 189 1.50 -22.89 12.81
C LEU A 189 0.55 -23.94 13.38
N MET A 190 0.56 -25.15 12.81
CA MET A 190 -0.22 -26.29 13.28
C MET A 190 0.13 -26.68 14.72
N ASP A 191 1.41 -26.78 15.06
CA ASP A 191 1.87 -27.03 16.43
C ASP A 191 1.41 -25.91 17.38
N ARG A 192 1.52 -24.64 16.96
CA ARG A 192 1.06 -23.50 17.76
C ARG A 192 -0.45 -23.53 18.02
N ALA A 193 -1.25 -23.79 16.98
CA ALA A 193 -2.70 -23.91 17.11
C ALA A 193 -3.09 -25.09 18.01
N LEU A 194 -2.42 -26.25 17.84
CA LEU A 194 -2.64 -27.42 18.69
C LEU A 194 -2.34 -27.11 20.15
N LYS A 195 -1.24 -26.40 20.46
CA LYS A 195 -0.92 -25.97 21.82
C LYS A 195 -2.04 -25.12 22.44
N HIS A 196 -2.57 -24.15 21.70
CA HIS A 196 -3.70 -23.32 22.16
C HIS A 196 -4.97 -24.14 22.41
N LEU A 197 -5.28 -25.11 21.54
CA LEU A 197 -6.43 -25.99 21.70
C LEU A 197 -6.28 -26.92 22.92
N LEU A 198 -5.10 -27.54 23.08
CA LEU A 198 -4.83 -28.47 24.17
C LEU A 198 -4.78 -27.78 25.54
N MET A 199 -4.21 -26.58 25.62
CA MET A 199 -4.18 -25.79 26.86
C MET A 199 -5.58 -25.51 27.42
N ARG A 200 -6.60 -25.48 26.56
CA ARG A 200 -8.00 -25.18 26.91
C ARG A 200 -8.93 -26.38 26.74
N PHE A 201 -8.37 -27.58 26.57
CA PHE A 201 -9.13 -28.75 26.18
C PHE A 201 -10.32 -28.99 27.11
N ASP A 202 -10.12 -28.99 28.42
CA ASP A 202 -11.20 -29.25 29.39
C ASP A 202 -12.36 -28.26 29.25
N ARG A 203 -12.06 -26.97 29.09
CA ARG A 203 -13.08 -25.93 28.95
C ARG A 203 -13.84 -26.07 27.65
N LEU A 204 -13.12 -26.24 26.54
CA LEU A 204 -13.72 -26.38 25.20
C LEU A 204 -14.52 -27.69 25.11
N ASN A 205 -14.03 -28.77 25.70
CA ASN A 205 -14.72 -30.07 25.78
C ASN A 205 -16.03 -29.96 26.57
N ASN A 206 -16.07 -29.17 27.64
CA ASN A 206 -17.30 -28.97 28.42
C ASN A 206 -18.35 -28.07 27.73
N GLN A 207 -18.00 -27.40 26.63
CA GLN A 207 -18.95 -26.60 25.83
C GLN A 207 -19.49 -27.40 24.63
N ALA A 208 -20.72 -27.92 24.75
CA ALA A 208 -21.34 -28.76 23.72
C ALA A 208 -21.39 -28.11 22.32
N ALA A 209 -21.52 -26.77 22.24
CA ALA A 209 -21.60 -26.04 20.97
C ALA A 209 -20.30 -26.02 20.17
N VAL A 210 -19.13 -26.08 20.83
CA VAL A 210 -17.81 -25.97 20.18
C VAL A 210 -17.01 -27.27 20.21
N ARG A 211 -17.37 -28.20 21.10
CA ARG A 211 -16.71 -29.50 21.26
C ARG A 211 -16.48 -30.25 19.95
N PRO A 212 -17.46 -30.38 19.02
CA PRO A 212 -17.23 -31.09 17.76
C PRO A 212 -16.14 -30.43 16.90
N GLN A 213 -16.19 -29.09 16.76
CA GLN A 213 -15.22 -28.34 15.98
C GLN A 213 -13.81 -28.45 16.58
N MET A 214 -13.68 -28.33 17.91
CA MET A 214 -12.40 -28.51 18.59
C MET A 214 -11.79 -29.89 18.29
N PHE A 215 -12.56 -30.98 18.44
CA PHE A 215 -12.05 -32.32 18.16
C PHE A 215 -11.67 -32.52 16.69
N GLN A 216 -12.46 -31.99 15.76
CA GLN A 216 -12.14 -32.00 14.34
C GLN A 216 -10.81 -31.29 14.06
N MET A 217 -10.60 -30.09 14.61
CA MET A 217 -9.36 -29.35 14.45
C MET A 217 -8.15 -30.11 15.03
N ILE A 218 -8.26 -30.63 16.25
CA ILE A 218 -7.18 -31.42 16.88
C ILE A 218 -6.86 -32.66 16.03
N GLY A 219 -7.88 -33.38 15.55
CA GLY A 219 -7.72 -34.55 14.70
C GLY A 219 -7.04 -34.22 13.38
N SER A 220 -7.50 -33.18 12.68
CA SER A 220 -6.95 -32.72 11.41
C SER A 220 -5.48 -32.27 11.55
N ILE A 221 -5.15 -31.53 12.61
CA ILE A 221 -3.77 -31.12 12.88
C ILE A 221 -2.89 -32.36 13.11
N LYS A 222 -3.31 -33.29 13.99
CA LYS A 222 -2.52 -34.49 14.28
C LYS A 222 -2.28 -35.34 13.04
N LEU A 223 -3.30 -35.54 12.20
CA LEU A 223 -3.17 -36.30 10.95
C LEU A 223 -2.24 -35.61 9.94
N ALA A 224 -2.24 -34.28 9.89
CA ALA A 224 -1.37 -33.53 8.99
C ALA A 224 0.10 -33.48 9.44
N MET A 225 0.37 -33.69 10.73
CA MET A 225 1.71 -33.68 11.32
C MET A 225 2.36 -35.07 11.41
N MET A 226 1.62 -36.14 11.09
CA MET A 226 2.13 -37.52 10.99
C MET A 226 2.83 -37.76 9.65
#